data_AF-A0AAN8W635-F1
#
_entry.id   AF-A0AAN8W635-F1
#
_cell.length_a   1.000
_cell.length_b   1.000
_cell.length_c   1.000
_cell.angle_alpha   90.00
_cell.angle_beta   90.00
_cell.angle_gamma   90.00
#
_symmetry.space_group_name_H-M   'P 1'
#
loop_
_entity.id
_entity.type
_entity.pdbx_description
1 polymer ?
#
loop_
_entity_poly.entity_id
_entity_poly.type
_entity_poly.pdbx_seq_one_letter_code
_entity_poly.pdbx_strand_id
1 'polypeptide(L)'
;MVQVQIYPASTNRVVNRALIHEIATTHSKLLEGKLPAYDGVQRLYTAGPLPFNSKEFPVKYADDNGGKEKEYKVTIKLTAKADIHHLKEYLQGRLLDVPRETIQCLEIVLRQSSTSK
;
A
#
# COMPACT_ATOMS: atom_id res chain seq x y z
N MET A 1 -2.83 7.65 4.48
CA MET A 1 -3.38 6.87 3.36
C MET A 1 -2.71 7.32 2.08
N VAL A 2 -2.11 6.36 1.39
CA VAL A 2 -1.56 6.50 0.05
C VAL A 2 -2.47 5.70 -0.88
N GLN A 3 -2.82 6.27 -2.02
CA GLN A 3 -3.62 5.63 -3.04
C GLN A 3 -2.71 5.06 -4.14
N VAL A 4 -3.02 3.84 -4.55
CA VAL A 4 -2.37 3.15 -5.67
C VAL A 4 -3.31 3.14 -6.87
N GLN A 5 -2.77 3.45 -8.04
CA GLN A 5 -3.44 3.28 -9.34
C GLN A 5 -2.54 2.44 -10.23
N ILE A 6 -3.11 1.44 -10.90
CA ILE A 6 -2.37 0.52 -11.77
C ILE A 6 -2.95 0.61 -13.18
N TYR A 7 -2.07 0.75 -14.17
CA TYR A 7 -2.43 0.74 -15.58
C TYR A 7 -1.57 -0.27 -16.35
N PRO A 8 -2.14 -1.15 -17.19
CA PRO A 8 -3.58 -1.37 -17.38
C PRO A 8 -4.24 -1.84 -16.07
N ALA A 9 -5.51 -1.48 -15.89
CA ALA A 9 -6.24 -1.81 -14.66
C ALA A 9 -6.25 -3.33 -14.42
N SER A 10 -5.93 -3.74 -13.20
CA SER A 10 -5.85 -5.14 -12.79
C SER A 10 -6.71 -5.39 -11.56
N THR A 11 -7.58 -6.39 -11.63
CA THR A 11 -8.40 -6.87 -10.51
C THR A 11 -7.71 -7.99 -9.72
N ASN A 12 -6.58 -8.50 -10.22
CA ASN A 12 -5.85 -9.59 -9.59
C ASN A 12 -5.00 -9.07 -8.42
N ARG A 13 -5.48 -9.31 -7.18
CA ARG A 13 -4.83 -8.85 -5.95
C ARG A 13 -3.44 -9.45 -5.74
N VAL A 14 -3.17 -10.65 -6.26
CA VAL A 14 -1.86 -11.30 -6.16
C VAL A 14 -0.86 -10.54 -7.02
N VAL A 15 -1.19 -10.32 -8.29
CA VAL A 15 -0.38 -9.52 -9.24
C VAL A 15 -0.16 -8.11 -8.69
N ASN A 16 -1.22 -7.44 -8.23
CA ASN A 16 -1.10 -6.07 -7.72
C ASN A 16 -0.15 -5.98 -6.51
N ARG A 17 -0.17 -6.97 -5.61
CA ARG A 17 0.77 -7.03 -4.49
C ARG A 17 2.19 -7.30 -4.94
N ALA A 18 2.38 -8.17 -5.93
CA ALA A 18 3.68 -8.43 -6.51
C ALA A 18 4.27 -7.18 -7.17
N LEU A 19 3.46 -6.38 -7.88
CA LEU A 19 3.89 -5.09 -8.44
C LEU A 19 4.37 -4.11 -7.36
N ILE A 20 3.64 -3.99 -6.25
CA ILE A 20 4.06 -3.14 -5.13
C ILE A 20 5.33 -3.68 -4.44
N HIS A 21 5.46 -5.00 -4.33
CA HIS A 21 6.65 -5.64 -3.78
C HIS A 21 7.89 -5.36 -4.66
N GLU A 22 7.74 -5.46 -5.98
CA GLU A 22 8.79 -5.13 -6.94
C GLU A 22 9.22 -3.66 -6.80
N ILE A 23 8.27 -2.73 -6.67
CA ILE A 23 8.58 -1.32 -6.42
C ILE A 23 9.32 -1.15 -5.09
N ALA A 24 8.89 -1.83 -4.03
CA ALA A 24 9.51 -1.74 -2.72
C ALA A 24 10.97 -2.26 -2.73
N THR A 25 11.22 -3.29 -3.53
CA THR A 25 12.55 -3.90 -3.69
C THR A 25 13.46 -3.03 -4.56
N THR A 26 13.00 -2.70 -5.77
CA THR A 26 13.80 -2.00 -6.78
C THR A 26 13.98 -0.51 -6.47
N HIS A 27 13.00 0.12 -5.82
CA HIS A 27 13.04 1.54 -5.43
C HIS A 27 13.14 1.77 -3.92
N SER A 28 13.72 0.82 -3.17
CA SER A 28 13.88 0.92 -1.71
C SER A 28 14.49 2.26 -1.24
N LYS A 29 15.52 2.77 -1.94
CA LYS A 29 16.12 4.07 -1.64
C LYS A 29 15.14 5.24 -1.76
N LEU A 30 14.28 5.23 -2.78
CA LEU A 30 13.27 6.28 -2.99
C LEU A 30 12.16 6.21 -1.95
N LEU A 31 11.87 5.02 -1.44
CA LEU A 31 10.93 4.83 -0.32
C LEU A 31 11.60 5.05 1.04
N GLU A 32 12.90 5.39 1.09
CA GLU A 32 13.72 5.52 2.30
C GLU A 32 13.70 4.23 3.15
N GLY A 33 13.72 3.06 2.51
CA GLY A 33 13.66 1.77 3.17
C GLY A 33 12.32 1.43 3.81
N LYS A 34 11.26 2.25 3.60
CA LYS A 34 9.93 1.97 4.15
C LYS A 34 9.28 0.81 3.42
N LEU A 35 8.75 -0.15 4.20
CA LEU A 35 7.97 -1.26 3.68
C LEU A 35 6.50 -0.85 3.55
N PRO A 36 5.93 -0.85 2.33
CA PRO A 36 4.55 -0.46 2.14
C PRO A 36 3.58 -1.60 2.45
N ALA A 37 2.50 -1.23 3.15
CA ALA A 37 1.37 -2.11 3.41
C ALA A 37 0.19 -1.88 2.47
N TYR A 38 -0.10 -2.88 1.64
CA TYR A 38 -1.01 -2.77 0.51
C TYR A 38 -2.14 -3.80 0.56
N ASP A 39 -3.37 -3.33 0.40
CA ASP A 39 -4.56 -4.18 0.39
C ASP A 39 -4.70 -5.04 -0.90
N GLY A 40 -3.92 -4.76 -1.94
CA GLY A 40 -4.01 -5.44 -3.24
C GLY A 40 -4.97 -4.77 -4.22
N VAL A 41 -5.59 -3.65 -3.84
CA VAL A 41 -6.60 -2.94 -4.64
C VAL A 41 -6.22 -1.47 -4.79
N GLN A 42 -6.24 -0.68 -3.72
CA GLN A 42 -6.08 0.77 -3.81
C GLN A 42 -5.36 1.39 -2.61
N ARG A 43 -5.49 0.82 -1.41
CA ARG A 43 -4.97 1.44 -0.18
C ARG A 43 -3.59 0.94 0.16
N LEU A 44 -2.66 1.88 0.28
CA LEU A 44 -1.28 1.66 0.67
C LEU A 44 -0.94 2.51 1.90
N TYR A 45 -0.19 1.93 2.84
CA TYR A 45 0.23 2.55 4.08
C TYR A 45 1.73 2.38 4.27
N THR A 46 2.40 3.36 4.87
CA THR A 46 3.84 3.34 5.14
C THR A 46 4.10 3.83 6.55
N ALA A 47 5.18 3.36 7.17
CA ALA A 47 5.66 3.85 8.47
C ALA A 47 6.28 5.25 8.30
N GLY A 48 5.43 6.27 8.28
CA GLY A 48 5.82 7.66 8.03
C GLY A 48 5.60 8.10 6.57
N PRO A 49 5.75 9.41 6.29
CA PRO A 49 5.53 9.95 4.96
C PRO A 49 6.60 9.49 3.95
N LEU A 50 6.20 9.34 2.69
CA LEU A 50 7.13 9.17 1.58
C LEU A 50 7.73 10.54 1.20
N PRO A 51 8.96 10.58 0.62
CA PRO A 51 9.59 11.84 0.20
C PRO A 51 8.96 12.45 -1.06
N PHE A 52 7.75 12.04 -1.42
CA PHE A 52 6.99 12.53 -2.57
C PHE A 52 5.48 12.47 -2.30
N ASN A 53 4.74 13.39 -2.93
CA ASN A 53 3.27 13.40 -2.87
C ASN A 53 2.63 12.52 -3.96
N SER A 54 3.30 12.34 -5.09
CA SER A 54 2.83 11.50 -6.20
C SER A 54 4.01 11.04 -7.05
N LYS A 55 4.06 9.75 -7.40
CA LYS A 55 5.13 9.17 -8.23
C LYS A 55 4.58 8.01 -9.05
N GLU A 56 4.90 7.99 -10.34
CA GLU A 56 4.62 6.85 -11.22
C GLU A 56 5.87 5.96 -11.34
N PHE A 57 5.66 4.66 -11.33
CA PHE A 57 6.67 3.62 -11.45
C PHE A 57 6.34 2.72 -12.64
N PRO A 58 7.21 2.63 -13.65
CA PRO A 58 7.12 1.58 -14.65
C PRO A 58 7.60 0.26 -14.02
N VAL A 59 6.78 -0.78 -14.11
CA VAL A 59 7.08 -2.11 -13.55
C VAL A 59 6.83 -3.15 -14.62
N LYS A 60 7.81 -4.02 -14.85
CA LYS A 60 7.66 -5.21 -15.70
C LYS A 60 7.31 -6.39 -14.80
N TYR A 61 6.26 -7.11 -15.15
CA TYR A 61 5.81 -8.29 -14.41
C TYR A 61 5.53 -9.43 -15.37
N ALA A 62 6.20 -10.55 -15.14
CA ALA A 62 5.92 -11.82 -15.79
C ALA A 62 5.22 -12.73 -14.77
N ASP A 63 4.18 -13.42 -15.21
CA ASP A 63 3.53 -14.44 -14.37
C ASP A 63 4.42 -15.69 -14.35
N ASP A 64 4.58 -16.31 -13.18
CA ASP A 64 5.47 -17.46 -12.95
C ASP A 64 5.12 -18.68 -13.82
N ASN A 65 3.92 -18.69 -14.41
CA ASN A 65 3.44 -19.72 -15.33
C ASN A 65 3.95 -19.56 -16.78
N GLY A 66 5.05 -18.82 -17.01
CA GLY A 66 5.61 -18.62 -18.34
C GLY A 66 4.77 -17.68 -19.23
N GLY A 67 3.96 -16.82 -18.61
CA GLY A 67 3.19 -15.80 -19.31
C GLY A 67 4.09 -14.74 -19.95
N LYS A 68 3.61 -14.08 -21.01
CA LYS A 68 4.31 -12.92 -21.60
C LYS A 68 4.50 -11.83 -20.54
N GLU A 69 5.72 -11.28 -20.46
CA GLU A 69 6.00 -10.10 -19.65
C GLU A 69 5.04 -8.96 -20.02
N LYS A 70 4.41 -8.37 -19.00
CA LYS A 70 3.53 -7.21 -19.14
C LYS A 70 4.13 -6.02 -18.46
N GLU A 71 3.99 -4.86 -19.08
CA GLU A 71 4.36 -3.59 -18.47
C GLU A 71 3.17 -2.97 -17.77
N TYR A 72 3.40 -2.54 -16.54
CA TYR A 72 2.46 -1.82 -15.70
C TYR A 72 3.02 -0.45 -15.36
N LYS A 73 2.14 0.55 -15.30
CA LYS A 73 2.40 1.84 -14.69
C LYS A 73 1.67 1.89 -13.36
N VAL A 74 2.43 2.01 -12.29
CA VAL A 74 1.89 2.06 -10.93
C VAL A 74 2.12 3.44 -10.35
N THR A 75 1.03 4.16 -10.07
CA THR A 75 1.08 5.48 -9.46
C THR A 75 0.76 5.38 -7.98
N ILE A 76 1.69 5.88 -7.15
CA ILE A 76 1.58 5.97 -5.71
C ILE A 76 1.38 7.44 -5.35
N LYS A 77 0.22 7.79 -4.79
CA LYS A 77 -0.17 9.17 -4.47
C LYS A 77 -0.62 9.33 -3.02
N LEU A 78 -0.03 10.26 -2.28
CA LEU A 78 -0.46 10.63 -0.94
C LEU A 78 -1.83 11.31 -1.00
N THR A 79 -2.81 10.79 -0.24
CA THR A 79 -4.19 11.32 -0.24
C THR A 79 -4.66 11.77 1.13
N ALA A 80 -4.18 11.16 2.22
CA ALA A 80 -4.51 11.58 3.58
C ALA A 80 -3.42 11.19 4.58
N LYS A 81 -3.42 11.77 5.78
CA LYS A 81 -2.68 11.26 6.94
C LYS A 81 -3.62 10.40 7.78
N ALA A 82 -3.15 9.27 8.29
CA ALA A 82 -3.96 8.48 9.21
C ALA A 82 -4.05 9.22 10.55
N ASP A 83 -5.25 9.33 11.10
CA ASP A 83 -5.46 9.98 12.40
C ASP A 83 -5.37 8.93 13.53
N ILE A 84 -4.19 8.87 14.14
CA ILE A 84 -3.91 8.00 15.29
C ILE A 84 -4.46 8.62 16.58
N HIS A 85 -4.64 9.95 16.62
CA HIS A 85 -5.18 10.63 17.79
C HIS A 85 -6.65 10.28 17.98
N HIS A 86 -7.44 10.31 16.90
CA HIS A 86 -8.83 9.83 16.90
C HIS A 86 -8.93 8.40 17.45
N LEU A 87 -8.04 7.49 17.01
CA LEU A 87 -8.02 6.12 17.53
C LEU A 87 -7.77 6.06 19.04
N LYS A 88 -6.83 6.85 19.56
CA LYS A 88 -6.52 6.88 20.98
C LYS A 88 -7.72 7.34 21.82
N GLU A 89 -8.38 8.42 21.41
CA GLU A 89 -9.53 8.95 22.15
C GLU A 89 -10.74 8.00 22.08
N TYR A 90 -10.95 7.30 20.95
CA TYR A 90 -11.95 6.24 20.82
C TYR A 90 -11.68 5.07 21.79
N LEU A 91 -10.44 4.57 21.83
CA LEU A 91 -10.05 3.49 22.73
C LEU A 91 -10.16 3.87 24.23
N GLN A 92 -10.06 5.17 24.55
CA GLN A 92 -10.25 5.70 25.89
C GLN A 92 -11.73 5.94 26.25
N GLY A 93 -12.66 5.66 25.33
CA GLY A 93 -14.10 5.90 25.53
C GLY A 93 -14.50 7.37 25.53
N ARG A 94 -13.60 8.26 25.08
CA ARG A 94 -13.86 9.71 25.01
C ARG A 94 -14.54 10.13 23.72
N LEU A 95 -14.34 9.36 22.65
CA LEU A 95 -15.08 9.46 21.41
C LEU A 95 -15.87 8.18 21.16
N LEU A 96 -17.10 8.34 20.66
CA LEU A 96 -17.98 7.22 20.31
C LEU A 96 -17.92 6.88 18.81
N ASP A 97 -17.41 7.79 17.99
CA ASP A 97 -17.24 7.56 16.55
C ASP A 97 -16.10 6.57 16.30
N VAL A 98 -16.36 5.57 15.47
CA VAL A 98 -15.41 4.49 15.22
C VAL A 98 -14.41 4.95 14.14
N PRO A 99 -13.10 5.00 14.42
CA PRO A 99 -12.06 5.42 13.49
C PRO A 99 -11.76 4.33 12.45
N ARG A 100 -12.71 4.10 11.53
CA ARG A 100 -12.70 2.99 10.55
C ARG A 100 -11.43 2.93 9.72
N GLU A 101 -10.92 4.08 9.28
CA GLU A 101 -9.73 4.20 8.44
C GLU A 101 -8.46 3.72 9.16
N THR A 102 -8.33 4.07 10.44
CA THR A 102 -7.18 3.66 11.26
C THR A 102 -7.27 2.18 11.63
N ILE A 103 -8.48 1.67 11.90
CA ILE A 103 -8.70 0.23 12.11
C ILE A 103 -8.38 -0.56 10.84
N GLN A 104 -8.83 -0.10 9.67
CA GLN A 104 -8.53 -0.76 8.39
C GLN A 104 -7.04 -0.75 8.08
N CYS A 105 -6.34 0.35 8.38
CA CYS A 105 -4.89 0.43 8.28
C CYS A 105 -4.22 -0.68 9.11
N LEU A 106 -4.61 -0.82 10.38
CA LEU A 106 -4.08 -1.85 11.28
C LEU A 106 -4.37 -3.26 10.75
N GLU A 107 -5.58 -3.51 10.26
CA GLU A 107 -5.97 -4.80 9.69
C GLU A 107 -5.11 -5.18 8.48
N ILE A 108 -4.85 -4.24 7.57
CA ILE A 108 -4.00 -4.47 6.39
C ILE A 108 -2.56 -4.78 6.79
N VAL A 109 -2.00 -4.01 7.74
CA VAL A 109 -0.62 -4.20 8.22
C VAL A 109 -0.46 -5.57 8.90
N LEU A 110 -1.40 -5.96 9.76
CA LEU A 110 -1.38 -7.25 10.44
C LEU A 110 -1.60 -8.44 9.48
N ARG A 111 -2.41 -8.26 8.44
CA ARG A 111 -2.60 -9.27 7.40
C ARG A 111 -1.30 -9.50 6.62
N GLN A 112 -0.56 -8.44 6.30
CA GLN A 112 0.69 -8.60 5.57
C GLN A 112 1.80 -9.27 6.36
N SER A 113 1.88 -9.02 7.67
CA SER A 113 2.87 -9.68 8.52
C SER A 113 2.58 -11.18 8.69
N SER A 114 1.33 -11.60 8.55
CA SER A 114 0.94 -13.02 8.58
C SER A 114 1.09 -13.74 7.23
N THR A 115 1.04 -13.01 6.12
CA THR A 115 1.26 -13.58 4.77
C THR A 115 2.72 -13.61 4.32
N SER A 116 3.63 -12.91 5.04
CA SER A 116 5.07 -13.02 4.82
C SER A 116 5.61 -14.22 5.60
N LYS A 117 5.53 -15.40 5.02
CA LYS A 117 6.23 -16.61 5.49
C LYS A 117 7.11 -17.14 4.36
#